data_AF-A0AAQ2S734-F1
#
_entry.id   AF-A0AAQ2S734-F1
#
_cell.length_a   1.000
_cell.length_b   1.000
_cell.length_c   1.000
_cell.angle_alpha   90.00
_cell.angle_beta   90.00
_cell.angle_gamma   90.00
#
_symmetry.space_group_name_H-M   'P 1'
#
loop_
_entity.id
_entity.type
_entity.pdbx_description
1 polymer ?
#
loop_
_entity_poly.entity_id
_entity_poly.type
_entity_poly.pdbx_seq_one_letter_code
_entity_poly.pdbx_strand_id
1 'polypeptide(L)'
;MNKPYFIAFLLSLALWTVIPSVFAGDVVLKVFEGKPRINSPHIIGNYPSTPFIFYIPTSGQRPMQWSAEKLPEGLELDSKTGIISGVMTSKGDYTVTLKAENALGVSVKQLVIRIGDELLLTPPMGWNSWNTFGQHLTEELVLQTADAMITNGMRDLGYSYINIDDFWQLPERGADGHLQIDKTKFPRGIKYVADYLHERGFKLGIYSDAAEKTCGGVCGSYGYEETDAKDFASWGVDLLKYDYCNAPVDRVEAMERYAKMGRALRATNRSIVYSVCEWGQREPWKWAKQVGGHLWRVSGDIGDIWYRDGNRVGGLHGILNILEINAPLSEYAGPSGWNDPDMLVVGIDGKSMSIGYESEGCTQEQYKSHFSLWCMMASPLLSGNDVRNMNDSTLKILLDPDLIAINQDVLGRQAERSIRSDHYDIWVKPLADGRKAVACFNRTSSPQTVILNENTIADLSFEQIYCLDSHLTKSGSDSKELIVKLAPYQCKVYIFGKTD
;
A
#
# COMPACT_ATOMS: atom_id res chain seq x y z
N MET A 1 52.73 -4.17 81.28
CA MET A 1 52.83 -4.79 79.94
C MET A 1 51.44 -4.95 79.38
N ASN A 2 51.27 -4.53 78.13
CA ASN A 2 50.00 -4.22 77.48
C ASN A 2 49.31 -5.44 76.82
N LYS A 3 47.98 -5.26 76.60
CA LYS A 3 47.07 -5.82 75.57
C LYS A 3 46.22 -7.06 75.92
N PRO A 4 45.02 -7.24 75.30
CA PRO A 4 43.91 -6.28 75.17
C PRO A 4 42.50 -6.91 75.26
N TYR A 5 41.48 -6.06 75.30
CA TYR A 5 40.05 -6.36 75.20
C TYR A 5 39.63 -6.79 73.78
N PHE A 6 38.69 -7.74 73.67
CA PHE A 6 37.97 -8.07 72.43
C PHE A 6 36.51 -7.63 72.55
N ILE A 7 36.12 -6.67 71.69
CA ILE A 7 34.73 -6.24 71.46
C ILE A 7 34.30 -6.87 70.13
N ALA A 8 33.20 -7.62 70.13
CA ALA A 8 32.62 -8.21 68.93
C ALA A 8 31.68 -7.20 68.25
N PHE A 9 31.97 -6.86 67.00
CA PHE A 9 31.10 -6.08 66.11
C PHE A 9 30.30 -7.04 65.23
N LEU A 10 28.97 -7.04 65.36
CA LEU A 10 28.05 -7.71 64.43
C LEU A 10 27.73 -6.75 63.28
N LEU A 11 28.24 -7.05 62.09
CA LEU A 11 27.90 -6.37 60.84
C LEU A 11 26.64 -7.04 60.25
N SER A 12 25.51 -6.34 60.29
CA SER A 12 24.31 -6.70 59.53
C SER A 12 24.41 -6.15 58.11
N LEU A 13 24.72 -7.02 57.14
CA LEU A 13 24.64 -6.71 55.71
C LEU A 13 23.17 -6.80 55.26
N ALA A 14 22.51 -5.67 55.03
CA ALA A 14 21.22 -5.62 54.35
C ALA A 14 21.45 -5.64 52.84
N LEU A 15 21.28 -6.81 52.23
CA LEU A 15 21.23 -6.97 50.77
C LEU A 15 19.88 -6.43 50.26
N TRP A 16 19.89 -5.23 49.68
CA TRP A 16 18.80 -4.75 48.83
C TRP A 16 18.86 -5.49 47.50
N THR A 17 18.03 -6.52 47.34
CA THR A 17 17.75 -7.12 46.03
C THR A 17 16.92 -6.13 45.22
N VAL A 18 17.57 -5.38 44.33
CA VAL A 18 16.89 -4.67 43.25
C VAL A 18 16.34 -5.74 42.30
N ILE A 19 15.04 -6.01 42.39
CA ILE A 19 14.32 -6.78 41.36
C ILE A 19 14.22 -5.85 40.16
N PRO A 20 14.84 -6.14 39.01
CA PRO A 20 14.53 -5.41 37.79
C PRO A 20 13.10 -5.79 37.42
N SER A 21 12.18 -4.83 37.45
CA SER A 21 10.91 -4.95 36.76
C SER A 21 11.22 -5.01 35.27
N VAL A 22 11.38 -6.23 34.76
CA VAL A 22 11.31 -6.51 33.33
C VAL A 22 9.89 -6.17 32.93
N PHE A 23 9.68 -4.97 32.38
CA PHE A 23 8.52 -4.71 31.55
C PHE A 23 8.63 -5.70 30.39
N ALA A 24 7.85 -6.78 30.46
CA ALA A 24 7.59 -7.60 29.30
C ALA A 24 6.88 -6.68 28.30
N GLY A 25 7.63 -6.12 27.36
CA GLY A 25 7.01 -5.53 26.18
C GLY A 25 6.23 -6.65 25.51
N ASP A 26 4.92 -6.47 25.36
CA ASP A 26 4.08 -7.44 24.68
C ASP A 26 4.71 -7.74 23.30
N VAL A 27 5.05 -9.00 23.06
CA VAL A 27 5.59 -9.44 21.77
C VAL A 27 4.50 -9.23 20.73
N VAL A 28 4.76 -8.40 19.72
CA VAL A 28 3.83 -8.18 18.60
C VAL A 28 3.50 -9.52 17.97
N LEU A 29 2.23 -9.92 18.03
CA LEU A 29 1.77 -11.19 17.48
C LEU A 29 2.02 -11.23 15.98
N LYS A 30 2.61 -12.33 15.49
CA LYS A 30 2.75 -12.54 14.04
C LYS A 30 1.38 -12.68 13.37
N VAL A 31 1.36 -12.50 12.05
CA VAL A 31 0.12 -12.50 11.24
C VAL A 31 -0.72 -13.76 11.44
N PHE A 32 -0.13 -14.95 11.60
CA PHE A 32 -0.85 -16.21 11.79
C PHE A 32 -0.89 -16.72 13.23
N GLU A 33 -0.73 -15.82 14.21
CA GLU A 33 -0.77 -16.16 15.64
C GLU A 33 -1.92 -15.45 16.36
N GLY A 34 -2.42 -16.10 17.43
CA GLY A 34 -3.43 -15.56 18.32
C GLY A 34 -4.86 -15.57 17.77
N LYS A 35 -5.74 -14.87 18.49
CA LYS A 35 -7.15 -14.70 18.12
C LYS A 35 -7.29 -13.97 16.76
N PRO A 36 -8.43 -14.13 16.06
CA PRO A 36 -8.66 -13.46 14.79
C PRO A 36 -8.57 -11.94 14.96
N ARG A 37 -8.11 -11.27 13.91
CA ARG A 37 -8.12 -9.80 13.78
C ARG A 37 -8.48 -9.48 12.33
N ILE A 38 -9.73 -9.08 12.10
CA ILE A 38 -10.16 -8.59 10.78
C ILE A 38 -9.51 -7.22 10.57
N ASN A 39 -8.69 -7.11 9.52
CA ASN A 39 -7.87 -5.96 9.22
C ASN A 39 -8.56 -5.04 8.19
N SER A 40 -7.93 -3.90 7.90
CA SER A 40 -8.32 -3.00 6.82
C SER A 40 -8.25 -3.68 5.43
N PRO A 41 -8.99 -3.19 4.42
CA PRO A 41 -9.90 -2.04 4.46
C PRO A 41 -11.26 -2.36 5.11
N HIS A 42 -11.88 -1.33 5.69
CA HIS A 42 -13.23 -1.40 6.28
C HIS A 42 -14.31 -0.73 5.40
N ILE A 43 -13.92 -0.27 4.21
CA ILE A 43 -14.80 0.25 3.17
C ILE A 43 -14.31 -0.24 1.81
N ILE A 44 -15.22 -0.63 0.93
CA ILE A 44 -14.89 -1.08 -0.44
C ILE A 44 -15.93 -0.56 -1.43
N GLY A 45 -15.45 -0.03 -2.55
CA GLY A 45 -16.27 0.52 -3.63
C GLY A 45 -16.29 -0.40 -4.85
N ASN A 46 -17.46 -0.55 -5.48
CA ASN A 46 -17.62 -1.29 -6.73
C ASN A 46 -18.73 -0.68 -7.60
N TYR A 47 -18.67 -0.88 -8.91
CA TYR A 47 -19.76 -0.46 -9.79
C TYR A 47 -20.99 -1.38 -9.65
N PRO A 48 -22.20 -0.88 -9.92
CA PRO A 48 -23.37 -1.75 -10.04
C PRO A 48 -23.25 -2.64 -11.27
N SER A 49 -23.80 -3.86 -11.17
CA SER A 49 -23.89 -4.84 -12.24
C SER A 49 -22.54 -5.31 -12.81
N THR A 50 -21.49 -5.24 -11.99
CA THR A 50 -20.17 -5.81 -12.30
C THR A 50 -19.78 -6.88 -11.27
N PRO A 51 -18.87 -7.81 -11.60
CA PRO A 51 -18.36 -8.78 -10.65
C PRO A 51 -17.74 -8.12 -9.42
N PHE A 52 -18.13 -8.60 -8.24
CA PHE A 52 -17.60 -8.21 -6.94
C PHE A 52 -16.78 -9.37 -6.37
N ILE A 53 -15.59 -9.08 -5.86
CA ILE A 53 -14.70 -10.04 -5.17
C ILE A 53 -14.03 -9.31 -4.02
N PHE A 54 -14.06 -9.86 -2.81
CA PHE A 54 -13.35 -9.34 -1.66
C PHE A 54 -12.97 -10.46 -0.70
N TYR A 55 -11.67 -10.73 -0.54
CA TYR A 55 -11.19 -11.53 0.58
C TYR A 55 -11.16 -10.68 1.85
N ILE A 56 -11.69 -11.21 2.96
CA ILE A 56 -11.68 -10.54 4.27
C ILE A 56 -10.28 -10.67 4.89
N PRO A 57 -9.42 -9.62 4.89
CA PRO A 57 -8.05 -9.73 5.36
C PRO A 57 -8.04 -10.01 6.87
N THR A 58 -7.51 -11.16 7.31
CA THR A 58 -7.71 -11.63 8.68
C THR A 58 -6.45 -12.24 9.29
N SER A 59 -5.78 -11.53 10.17
CA SER A 59 -4.72 -12.13 11.00
C SER A 59 -5.31 -13.12 12.02
N GLY A 60 -4.51 -14.07 12.50
CA GLY A 60 -4.86 -15.05 13.54
C GLY A 60 -4.52 -16.48 13.13
N GLN A 61 -4.40 -17.36 14.12
CA GLN A 61 -4.13 -18.78 13.92
C GLN A 61 -5.16 -19.46 12.99
N ARG A 62 -4.70 -20.37 12.14
CA ARG A 62 -5.52 -21.21 11.27
C ARG A 62 -5.78 -22.60 11.88
N PRO A 63 -6.87 -23.31 11.54
CA PRO A 63 -7.93 -22.93 10.58
C PRO A 63 -8.80 -21.77 11.08
N MET A 64 -9.45 -21.07 10.15
CA MET A 64 -10.32 -19.92 10.39
C MET A 64 -11.66 -20.16 9.71
N GLN A 65 -12.75 -19.69 10.30
CA GLN A 65 -14.08 -19.66 9.69
C GLN A 65 -14.62 -18.24 9.68
N TRP A 66 -15.33 -17.87 8.61
CA TRP A 66 -15.95 -16.56 8.46
C TRP A 66 -17.48 -16.65 8.37
N SER A 67 -18.14 -15.61 8.85
CA SER A 67 -19.57 -15.39 8.68
C SER A 67 -19.86 -13.91 8.50
N ALA A 68 -21.00 -13.58 7.89
CA ALA A 68 -21.43 -12.21 7.66
C ALA A 68 -22.93 -12.07 7.96
N GLU A 69 -23.30 -10.96 8.61
CA GLU A 69 -24.68 -10.54 8.80
C GLU A 69 -24.97 -9.34 7.91
N LYS A 70 -26.20 -9.28 7.38
CA LYS A 70 -26.66 -8.21 6.46
C LYS A 70 -25.82 -8.11 5.18
N LEU A 71 -25.28 -9.23 4.71
CA LEU A 71 -24.67 -9.29 3.39
C LEU A 71 -25.75 -8.97 2.33
N PRO A 72 -25.54 -7.98 1.44
CA PRO A 72 -26.56 -7.59 0.48
C PRO A 72 -26.92 -8.70 -0.49
N GLU A 73 -28.15 -8.66 -1.00
CA GLU A 73 -28.59 -9.55 -2.08
C GLU A 73 -27.65 -9.44 -3.28
N GLY A 74 -27.32 -10.60 -3.85
CA GLY A 74 -26.38 -10.73 -4.97
C GLY A 74 -24.95 -11.02 -4.55
N LEU A 75 -24.61 -10.95 -3.25
CA LEU A 75 -23.33 -11.38 -2.71
C LEU A 75 -23.48 -12.62 -1.82
N GLU A 76 -22.46 -13.49 -1.87
CA GLU A 76 -22.31 -14.64 -1.00
C GLU A 76 -20.93 -14.64 -0.35
N LEU A 77 -20.84 -15.18 0.88
CA LEU A 77 -19.57 -15.40 1.58
C LEU A 77 -19.30 -16.90 1.68
N ASP A 78 -18.16 -17.34 1.15
CA ASP A 78 -17.65 -18.67 1.44
C ASP A 78 -16.97 -18.68 2.83
N SER A 79 -17.64 -19.31 3.79
CA SER A 79 -17.20 -19.40 5.18
C SER A 79 -15.85 -20.08 5.40
N LYS A 80 -15.34 -20.85 4.42
CA LYS A 80 -14.06 -21.58 4.52
C LYS A 80 -12.89 -20.79 3.94
N THR A 81 -13.15 -19.96 2.93
CA THR A 81 -12.11 -19.20 2.23
C THR A 81 -12.06 -17.74 2.65
N GLY A 82 -13.14 -17.21 3.25
CA GLY A 82 -13.23 -15.81 3.64
C GLY A 82 -13.46 -14.85 2.47
N ILE A 83 -13.90 -15.37 1.32
CA ILE A 83 -14.13 -14.58 0.10
C ILE A 83 -15.61 -14.25 -0.03
N ILE A 84 -15.91 -12.96 -0.15
CA ILE A 84 -17.20 -12.44 -0.58
C ILE A 84 -17.16 -12.28 -2.10
N SER A 85 -18.13 -12.87 -2.80
CA SER A 85 -18.23 -12.75 -4.26
C SER A 85 -19.66 -12.66 -4.74
N GLY A 86 -19.86 -12.14 -5.96
CA GLY A 86 -21.18 -12.05 -6.58
C GLY A 86 -21.33 -10.81 -7.46
N VAL A 87 -22.56 -10.33 -7.61
CA VAL A 87 -22.89 -9.12 -8.38
C VAL A 87 -24.02 -8.37 -7.68
N MET A 88 -23.78 -7.10 -7.37
CA MET A 88 -24.80 -6.20 -6.84
C MET A 88 -25.29 -5.26 -7.93
N THR A 89 -26.61 -5.11 -8.10
CA THR A 89 -27.20 -4.25 -9.13
C THR A 89 -27.66 -2.89 -8.59
N SER A 90 -28.00 -2.83 -7.30
CA SER A 90 -28.56 -1.65 -6.66
C SER A 90 -27.48 -0.78 -6.04
N LYS A 91 -27.44 0.50 -6.42
CA LYS A 91 -26.53 1.49 -5.83
C LYS A 91 -26.88 1.78 -4.38
N GLY A 92 -25.89 2.08 -3.55
CA GLY A 92 -26.05 2.44 -2.14
C GLY A 92 -24.86 2.05 -1.28
N ASP A 93 -24.91 2.48 -0.01
CA ASP A 93 -23.97 2.08 1.03
C ASP A 93 -24.61 0.97 1.88
N TYR A 94 -23.92 -0.15 2.00
CA TYR A 94 -24.39 -1.34 2.71
C TYR A 94 -23.41 -1.70 3.82
N THR A 95 -23.87 -1.64 5.06
CA THR A 95 -23.05 -2.01 6.23
C THR A 95 -23.24 -3.49 6.56
N VAL A 96 -22.17 -4.26 6.41
CA VAL A 96 -22.09 -5.68 6.70
C VAL A 96 -21.33 -5.90 8.00
N THR A 97 -21.84 -6.77 8.87
CA THR A 97 -21.11 -7.19 10.08
C THR A 97 -20.38 -8.49 9.78
N LEU A 98 -19.05 -8.41 9.74
CA LEU A 98 -18.16 -9.54 9.51
C LEU A 98 -17.74 -10.16 10.84
N LYS A 99 -17.70 -11.49 10.89
CA LYS A 99 -17.15 -12.26 12.01
C LYS A 99 -16.14 -13.29 11.50
N ALA A 100 -14.97 -13.32 12.11
CA ALA A 100 -13.95 -14.35 11.92
C ALA A 100 -13.73 -15.10 13.23
N GLU A 101 -13.58 -16.42 13.17
CA GLU A 101 -13.49 -17.31 14.32
C GLU A 101 -12.41 -18.37 14.13
N ASN A 102 -11.58 -18.57 15.17
CA ASN A 102 -10.65 -19.68 15.29
C ASN A 102 -10.71 -20.29 16.71
N ALA A 103 -9.88 -21.29 16.98
CA ALA A 103 -9.84 -21.98 18.27
C ALA A 103 -9.55 -21.07 19.48
N LEU A 104 -9.01 -19.86 19.26
CA LEU A 104 -8.60 -18.92 20.30
C LEU A 104 -9.61 -17.77 20.51
N GLY A 105 -10.64 -17.65 19.66
CA GLY A 105 -11.71 -16.67 19.85
C GLY A 105 -12.23 -16.07 18.54
N VAL A 106 -12.78 -14.86 18.64
CA VAL A 106 -13.52 -14.19 17.57
C VAL A 106 -13.05 -12.76 17.33
N SER A 107 -13.20 -12.29 16.09
CA SER A 107 -13.11 -10.87 15.71
C SER A 107 -14.39 -10.47 15.00
N VAL A 108 -14.93 -9.31 15.35
CA VAL A 108 -16.11 -8.72 14.71
C VAL A 108 -15.75 -7.33 14.21
N LYS A 109 -16.04 -7.04 12.95
CA LYS A 109 -15.78 -5.75 12.31
C LYS A 109 -16.88 -5.39 11.32
N GLN A 110 -17.09 -4.09 11.13
CA GLN A 110 -17.97 -3.58 10.09
C GLN A 110 -17.20 -3.47 8.78
N LEU A 111 -17.85 -3.81 7.67
CA LEU A 111 -17.43 -3.51 6.31
C LEU A 111 -18.54 -2.67 5.65
N VAL A 112 -18.19 -1.51 5.11
CA VAL A 112 -19.08 -0.74 4.25
C VAL A 112 -18.82 -1.12 2.80
N ILE A 113 -19.83 -1.65 2.12
CA ILE A 113 -19.81 -1.89 0.68
C ILE A 113 -20.55 -0.75 0.01
N ARG A 114 -19.86 0.05 -0.80
CA ARG A 114 -20.45 1.12 -1.61
C ARG A 114 -20.60 0.66 -3.05
N ILE A 115 -21.84 0.52 -3.50
CA ILE A 115 -22.15 0.26 -4.90
C ILE A 115 -22.51 1.59 -5.57
N GLY A 116 -21.68 2.05 -6.50
CA GLY A 116 -21.77 3.39 -7.05
C GLY A 116 -20.90 3.61 -8.28
N ASP A 117 -20.34 4.79 -8.42
CA ASP A 117 -19.38 5.18 -9.46
C ASP A 117 -17.96 5.37 -8.92
N GLU A 118 -17.72 4.91 -7.69
CA GLU A 118 -16.49 5.05 -6.92
C GLU A 118 -15.80 3.67 -6.76
N LEU A 119 -14.55 3.55 -7.21
CA LEU A 119 -13.64 2.45 -6.89
C LEU A 119 -12.49 2.97 -6.04
N LEU A 120 -11.74 2.09 -5.37
CA LEU A 120 -10.58 2.47 -4.54
C LEU A 120 -10.92 3.56 -3.51
N LEU A 121 -11.94 3.29 -2.67
CA LEU A 121 -12.28 4.14 -1.52
C LEU A 121 -11.15 4.21 -0.49
N THR A 122 -10.25 3.24 -0.51
CA THR A 122 -8.92 3.28 0.11
C THR A 122 -7.84 3.10 -0.96
N PRO A 123 -6.58 3.49 -0.69
CA PRO A 123 -5.49 3.30 -1.65
C PRO A 123 -5.32 1.82 -2.02
N PRO A 124 -4.96 1.49 -3.28
CA PRO A 124 -4.80 0.11 -3.69
C PRO A 124 -3.53 -0.49 -3.07
N MET A 125 -3.64 -1.73 -2.58
CA MET A 125 -2.51 -2.49 -2.04
C MET A 125 -2.29 -3.75 -2.87
N GLY A 126 -1.03 -4.07 -3.16
CA GLY A 126 -0.74 -5.19 -4.04
C GLY A 126 0.73 -5.33 -4.40
N TRP A 127 0.97 -5.85 -5.58
CA TRP A 127 2.28 -6.12 -6.14
C TRP A 127 2.29 -5.82 -7.65
N ASN A 128 3.41 -5.32 -8.16
CA ASN A 128 3.63 -5.11 -9.60
C ASN A 128 4.90 -5.84 -10.05
N SER A 129 4.85 -6.45 -11.24
CA SER A 129 5.94 -7.28 -11.77
C SER A 129 7.21 -6.56 -12.20
N TRP A 130 7.14 -5.27 -12.50
CA TRP A 130 8.19 -4.53 -13.20
C TRP A 130 9.51 -4.52 -12.43
N ASN A 131 9.51 -3.97 -11.21
CA ASN A 131 10.73 -3.66 -10.45
C ASN A 131 11.63 -4.87 -10.17
N THR A 132 11.09 -6.09 -10.13
CA THR A 132 11.92 -7.30 -9.95
C THR A 132 12.17 -8.03 -11.27
N PHE A 133 11.12 -8.24 -12.08
CA PHE A 133 11.18 -9.20 -13.17
C PHE A 133 11.33 -8.57 -14.55
N GLY A 134 10.99 -7.28 -14.73
CA GLY A 134 11.01 -6.62 -16.04
C GLY A 134 10.32 -7.48 -17.11
N GLN A 135 11.05 -7.78 -18.19
CA GLN A 135 10.53 -8.56 -19.32
C GLN A 135 10.40 -10.07 -19.04
N HIS A 136 10.89 -10.57 -17.90
CA HIS A 136 11.01 -12.01 -17.61
C HIS A 136 9.78 -12.60 -16.90
N LEU A 137 8.65 -11.89 -16.88
CA LEU A 137 7.41 -12.40 -16.30
C LEU A 137 6.89 -13.64 -17.05
N THR A 138 6.28 -14.57 -16.29
CA THR A 138 5.59 -15.74 -16.83
C THR A 138 4.33 -16.02 -16.02
N GLU A 139 3.44 -16.82 -16.58
CA GLU A 139 2.23 -17.33 -15.90
C GLU A 139 2.56 -17.99 -14.56
N GLU A 140 3.57 -18.87 -14.53
CA GLU A 140 4.01 -19.55 -13.31
C GLU A 140 4.50 -18.56 -12.24
N LEU A 141 5.24 -17.53 -12.64
CA LEU A 141 5.71 -16.50 -11.70
C LEU A 141 4.53 -15.76 -11.06
N VAL A 142 3.48 -15.44 -11.82
CA VAL A 142 2.30 -14.75 -11.29
C VAL A 142 1.54 -15.64 -10.29
N LEU A 143 1.36 -16.93 -10.62
CA LEU A 143 0.71 -17.90 -9.75
C LEU A 143 1.49 -18.12 -8.45
N GLN A 144 2.81 -18.30 -8.54
CA GLN A 144 3.67 -18.45 -7.36
C GLN A 144 3.68 -17.19 -6.48
N THR A 145 3.62 -16.00 -7.09
CA THR A 145 3.45 -14.74 -6.36
C THR A 145 2.14 -14.70 -5.60
N ALA A 146 1.03 -15.12 -6.21
CA ALA A 146 -0.26 -15.21 -5.54
C ALA A 146 -0.22 -16.18 -4.34
N ASP A 147 0.34 -17.37 -4.54
CA ASP A 147 0.48 -18.38 -3.47
C ASP A 147 1.39 -17.88 -2.34
N ALA A 148 2.49 -17.21 -2.67
CA ALA A 148 3.37 -16.58 -1.68
C ALA A 148 2.64 -15.54 -0.85
N MET A 149 1.89 -14.63 -1.49
CA MET A 149 1.11 -13.58 -0.80
C MET A 149 0.04 -14.14 0.14
N ILE A 150 -0.47 -15.36 -0.12
CA ILE A 150 -1.35 -16.08 0.81
C ILE A 150 -0.55 -16.56 2.03
N THR A 151 0.57 -17.25 1.80
CA THR A 151 1.33 -17.91 2.86
C THR A 151 2.25 -17.01 3.67
N ASN A 152 2.63 -15.84 3.14
CA ASN A 152 3.50 -14.90 3.82
C ASN A 152 2.72 -13.84 4.64
N GLY A 153 1.39 -13.80 4.52
CA GLY A 153 0.52 -12.90 5.28
C GLY A 153 0.12 -11.60 4.58
N MET A 154 0.67 -11.28 3.40
CA MET A 154 0.33 -10.05 2.68
C MET A 154 -1.17 -9.98 2.35
N ARG A 155 -1.77 -11.07 1.86
CA ARG A 155 -3.21 -11.10 1.57
C ARG A 155 -4.05 -10.82 2.83
N ASP A 156 -3.59 -11.30 3.98
CA ASP A 156 -4.24 -11.10 5.28
C ASP A 156 -4.09 -9.68 5.84
N LEU A 157 -3.22 -8.87 5.26
CA LEU A 157 -3.08 -7.43 5.54
C LEU A 157 -3.68 -6.54 4.46
N GLY A 158 -4.37 -7.11 3.46
CA GLY A 158 -5.14 -6.36 2.46
C GLY A 158 -4.48 -6.20 1.09
N TYR A 159 -3.26 -6.72 0.90
CA TYR A 159 -2.63 -6.75 -0.43
C TYR A 159 -3.43 -7.66 -1.36
N SER A 160 -4.07 -7.06 -2.36
CA SER A 160 -5.09 -7.73 -3.18
C SER A 160 -4.84 -7.64 -4.68
N TYR A 161 -4.12 -6.61 -5.17
CA TYR A 161 -3.80 -6.48 -6.59
C TYR A 161 -2.49 -7.21 -6.94
N ILE A 162 -2.51 -7.99 -8.02
CA ILE A 162 -1.32 -8.60 -8.63
C ILE A 162 -1.28 -8.09 -10.07
N ASN A 163 -0.36 -7.17 -10.34
CA ASN A 163 -0.33 -6.39 -11.57
C ASN A 163 0.75 -6.92 -12.51
N ILE A 164 0.32 -7.37 -13.68
CA ILE A 164 1.17 -7.63 -14.84
C ILE A 164 1.56 -6.29 -15.47
N ASP A 165 2.86 -6.03 -15.57
CA ASP A 165 3.42 -4.85 -16.24
C ASP A 165 3.76 -5.14 -17.72
N ASP A 166 4.61 -4.33 -18.35
CA ASP A 166 4.93 -4.42 -19.79
C ASP A 166 5.46 -5.82 -20.23
N PHE A 167 5.45 -6.07 -21.54
CA PHE A 167 5.91 -7.30 -22.20
C PHE A 167 5.07 -8.57 -21.97
N TRP A 168 3.81 -8.47 -21.57
CA TRP A 168 2.89 -9.62 -21.57
C TRP A 168 2.36 -9.94 -22.97
N GLN A 169 2.36 -8.95 -23.86
CA GLN A 169 1.90 -8.96 -25.23
C GLN A 169 3.07 -8.98 -26.24
N LEU A 170 2.80 -9.45 -27.45
CA LEU A 170 3.74 -9.46 -28.56
C LEU A 170 3.96 -8.04 -29.13
N PRO A 171 5.04 -7.84 -29.91
CA PRO A 171 5.34 -6.53 -30.47
C PRO A 171 4.27 -5.95 -31.38
N GLU A 172 3.64 -6.78 -32.20
CA GLU A 172 2.68 -6.35 -33.21
C GLU A 172 1.25 -6.74 -32.86
N ARG A 173 0.31 -5.86 -33.24
CA ARG A 173 -1.13 -6.16 -33.20
C ARG A 173 -1.44 -7.29 -34.18
N GLY A 174 -2.35 -8.17 -33.80
CA GLY A 174 -2.83 -9.21 -34.70
C GLY A 174 -3.51 -8.63 -35.93
N ALA A 175 -3.50 -9.37 -37.04
CA ALA A 175 -4.21 -8.97 -38.25
C ALA A 175 -5.75 -8.90 -38.05
N ASP A 176 -6.25 -9.51 -36.96
CA ASP A 176 -7.63 -9.43 -36.48
C ASP A 176 -7.94 -8.15 -35.70
N GLY A 177 -6.94 -7.29 -35.46
CA GLY A 177 -7.08 -6.05 -34.71
C GLY A 177 -6.94 -6.19 -33.20
N HIS A 178 -6.61 -7.37 -32.67
CA HIS A 178 -6.48 -7.63 -31.23
C HIS A 178 -5.02 -7.65 -30.76
N LEU A 179 -4.81 -7.27 -29.50
CA LEU A 179 -3.54 -7.50 -28.80
C LEU A 179 -3.23 -9.00 -28.76
N GLN A 180 -2.00 -9.37 -29.07
CA GLN A 180 -1.57 -10.76 -29.08
C GLN A 180 -0.83 -11.09 -27.77
N ILE A 181 -1.40 -11.96 -26.94
CA ILE A 181 -0.73 -12.46 -25.73
C ILE A 181 0.55 -13.21 -26.13
N ASP A 182 1.68 -12.93 -25.47
CA ASP A 182 2.88 -13.76 -25.62
C ASP A 182 2.64 -15.13 -24.99
N LYS A 183 2.33 -16.12 -25.84
CA LYS A 183 2.06 -17.51 -25.44
C LYS A 183 3.29 -18.26 -24.93
N THR A 184 4.49 -17.73 -25.09
CA THR A 184 5.68 -18.28 -24.44
C THR A 184 5.65 -18.00 -22.94
N LYS A 185 5.13 -16.82 -22.55
CA LYS A 185 5.01 -16.40 -21.14
C LYS A 185 3.70 -16.86 -20.52
N PHE A 186 2.60 -16.75 -21.27
CA PHE A 186 1.24 -17.07 -20.85
C PHE A 186 0.60 -18.11 -21.76
N PRO A 187 1.07 -19.37 -21.72
CA PRO A 187 0.62 -20.42 -22.63
C PRO A 187 -0.90 -20.68 -22.54
N ARG A 188 -1.51 -20.50 -21.36
CA ARG A 188 -2.96 -20.66 -21.15
C ARG A 188 -3.73 -19.35 -21.27
N GLY A 189 -3.04 -18.24 -21.54
CA GLY A 189 -3.61 -16.91 -21.70
C GLY A 189 -3.93 -16.22 -20.37
N ILE A 190 -4.23 -14.92 -20.45
CA ILE A 190 -4.41 -14.05 -19.29
C ILE A 190 -5.62 -14.45 -18.44
N LYS A 191 -6.70 -14.92 -19.06
CA LYS A 191 -7.90 -15.37 -18.31
C LYS A 191 -7.59 -16.49 -17.33
N TYR A 192 -6.71 -17.43 -17.69
CA TYR A 192 -6.31 -18.51 -16.78
C TYR A 192 -5.66 -17.97 -15.50
N VAL A 193 -4.84 -16.92 -15.63
CA VAL A 193 -4.24 -16.22 -14.49
C VAL A 193 -5.30 -15.49 -13.67
N ALA A 194 -6.20 -14.74 -14.33
CA ALA A 194 -7.28 -14.03 -13.66
C ALA A 194 -8.16 -14.96 -12.83
N ASP A 195 -8.58 -16.08 -13.42
CA ASP A 195 -9.42 -17.09 -12.75
C ASP A 195 -8.70 -17.64 -11.49
N TYR A 196 -7.40 -17.97 -11.61
CA TYR A 196 -6.59 -18.45 -10.47
C TYR A 196 -6.50 -17.43 -9.33
N LEU A 197 -6.32 -16.15 -9.68
CA LEU A 197 -6.26 -15.03 -8.74
C LEU A 197 -7.61 -14.80 -8.06
N HIS A 198 -8.70 -14.80 -8.84
CA HIS A 198 -10.07 -14.56 -8.37
C HIS A 198 -10.55 -15.64 -7.40
N GLU A 199 -10.21 -16.92 -7.66
CA GLU A 199 -10.45 -18.03 -6.72
C GLU A 199 -9.82 -17.82 -5.34
N ARG A 200 -8.79 -16.96 -5.26
CA ARG A 200 -8.03 -16.64 -4.04
C ARG A 200 -8.32 -15.25 -3.49
N GLY A 201 -9.27 -14.53 -4.10
CA GLY A 201 -9.69 -13.18 -3.70
C GLY A 201 -8.75 -12.06 -4.15
N PHE A 202 -7.77 -12.34 -5.00
CA PHE A 202 -6.92 -11.33 -5.62
C PHE A 202 -7.63 -10.64 -6.78
N LYS A 203 -7.04 -9.54 -7.25
CA LYS A 203 -7.41 -8.74 -8.41
C LYS A 203 -6.27 -8.81 -9.42
N LEU A 204 -6.58 -8.95 -10.71
CA LEU A 204 -5.59 -8.93 -11.78
C LEU A 204 -5.42 -7.52 -12.35
N GLY A 205 -4.22 -6.97 -12.28
CA GLY A 205 -3.83 -5.81 -13.07
C GLY A 205 -3.15 -6.20 -14.38
N ILE A 206 -3.32 -5.38 -15.41
CA ILE A 206 -2.61 -5.47 -16.69
C ILE A 206 -2.06 -4.10 -17.08
N TYR A 207 -1.25 -4.07 -18.14
CA TYR A 207 -0.57 -2.88 -18.64
C TYR A 207 -0.83 -2.64 -20.13
N SER A 208 -0.92 -1.38 -20.53
CA SER A 208 -0.80 -0.94 -21.93
C SER A 208 -0.34 0.52 -21.96
N ASP A 209 -0.30 1.12 -23.14
CA ASP A 209 0.16 2.49 -23.40
C ASP A 209 -0.83 3.25 -24.30
N ALA A 210 -0.92 4.56 -24.10
CA ALA A 210 -1.64 5.53 -24.92
C ALA A 210 -0.94 5.87 -26.25
N ALA A 211 -0.15 4.95 -26.80
CA ALA A 211 0.48 5.04 -28.10
C ALA A 211 0.38 3.71 -28.87
N GLU A 212 0.93 3.66 -30.09
CA GLU A 212 1.01 2.44 -30.89
C GLU A 212 1.94 1.39 -30.27
N LYS A 213 2.95 1.84 -29.51
CA LYS A 213 3.92 1.00 -28.82
C LYS A 213 4.07 1.44 -27.36
N THR A 214 4.31 0.46 -26.48
CA THR A 214 4.64 0.68 -25.07
C THR A 214 6.06 1.23 -24.90
N CYS A 215 6.42 1.60 -23.67
CA CYS A 215 7.80 1.96 -23.31
C CYS A 215 8.81 0.87 -23.70
N GLY A 216 8.45 -0.40 -23.51
CA GLY A 216 9.25 -1.56 -23.91
C GLY A 216 9.26 -1.87 -25.40
N GLY A 217 8.49 -1.14 -26.20
CA GLY A 217 8.41 -1.31 -27.65
C GLY A 217 7.49 -2.44 -28.12
N VAL A 218 6.63 -2.97 -27.25
CA VAL A 218 5.58 -3.93 -27.64
C VAL A 218 4.24 -3.23 -27.93
N CYS A 219 3.21 -3.95 -28.37
CA CYS A 219 1.98 -3.31 -28.87
C CYS A 219 1.23 -2.50 -27.78
N GLY A 220 0.92 -1.23 -28.07
CA GLY A 220 0.06 -0.37 -27.26
C GLY A 220 -1.38 -0.29 -27.78
N SER A 221 -2.20 0.59 -27.19
CA SER A 221 -3.67 0.59 -27.39
C SER A 221 -4.23 1.83 -28.10
N TYR A 222 -3.40 2.79 -28.51
CA TYR A 222 -3.90 4.01 -29.16
C TYR A 222 -4.70 3.68 -30.43
N GLY A 223 -5.94 4.16 -30.50
CA GLY A 223 -6.88 3.90 -31.61
C GLY A 223 -7.66 2.59 -31.51
N TYR A 224 -7.33 1.71 -30.54
CA TYR A 224 -7.96 0.40 -30.32
C TYR A 224 -8.54 0.24 -28.91
N GLU A 225 -8.70 1.34 -28.18
CA GLU A 225 -9.06 1.38 -26.76
C GLU A 225 -10.35 0.59 -26.46
N GLU A 226 -11.37 0.70 -27.31
CA GLU A 226 -12.64 -0.03 -27.14
C GLU A 226 -12.49 -1.54 -27.35
N THR A 227 -11.63 -1.97 -28.27
CA THR A 227 -11.34 -3.39 -28.51
C THR A 227 -10.55 -3.95 -27.34
N ASP A 228 -9.46 -3.27 -26.97
CA ASP A 228 -8.55 -3.73 -25.92
C ASP A 228 -9.24 -3.75 -24.56
N ALA A 229 -10.06 -2.75 -24.22
CA ALA A 229 -10.85 -2.74 -22.99
C ALA A 229 -11.82 -3.92 -22.91
N LYS A 230 -12.45 -4.30 -24.03
CA LYS A 230 -13.34 -5.49 -24.08
C LYS A 230 -12.56 -6.78 -23.90
N ASP A 231 -11.37 -6.89 -24.48
CA ASP A 231 -10.50 -8.05 -24.29
C ASP A 231 -10.07 -8.17 -22.83
N PHE A 232 -9.61 -7.07 -22.21
CA PHE A 232 -9.26 -7.03 -20.79
C PHE A 232 -10.43 -7.47 -19.92
N ALA A 233 -11.63 -6.95 -20.17
CA ALA A 233 -12.83 -7.35 -19.45
C ALA A 233 -13.16 -8.83 -19.66
N SER A 234 -13.02 -9.36 -20.87
CA SER A 234 -13.26 -10.77 -21.19
C SER A 234 -12.29 -11.71 -20.50
N TRP A 235 -11.06 -11.26 -20.24
CA TRP A 235 -10.05 -12.01 -19.51
C TRP A 235 -10.18 -11.88 -17.99
N GLY A 236 -11.08 -11.03 -17.48
CA GLY A 236 -11.26 -10.83 -16.05
C GLY A 236 -10.27 -9.85 -15.42
N VAL A 237 -9.70 -8.92 -16.19
CA VAL A 237 -8.85 -7.85 -15.66
C VAL A 237 -9.65 -6.94 -14.72
N ASP A 238 -9.01 -6.48 -13.65
CA ASP A 238 -9.55 -5.62 -12.60
C ASP A 238 -8.83 -4.26 -12.50
N LEU A 239 -7.66 -4.11 -13.11
CA LEU A 239 -6.89 -2.87 -13.15
C LEU A 239 -6.15 -2.74 -14.48
N LEU A 240 -6.14 -1.54 -15.05
CA LEU A 240 -5.24 -1.16 -16.15
C LEU A 240 -4.28 -0.06 -15.69
N LYS A 241 -2.97 -0.34 -15.75
CA LYS A 241 -1.93 0.69 -15.81
C LYS A 241 -1.80 1.13 -17.26
N TYR A 242 -1.96 2.43 -17.50
CA TYR A 242 -1.97 2.99 -18.84
C TYR A 242 -0.88 4.06 -18.96
N ASP A 243 0.17 3.70 -19.67
CA ASP A 243 1.39 4.49 -19.83
C ASP A 243 1.27 5.51 -20.96
N TYR A 244 2.32 6.31 -21.15
CA TYR A 244 2.33 7.43 -22.09
C TYR A 244 3.61 7.53 -22.93
N CYS A 245 4.36 6.43 -23.10
CA CYS A 245 5.54 6.42 -23.97
C CYS A 245 5.13 6.58 -25.42
N ASN A 246 6.00 7.18 -26.24
CA ASN A 246 5.78 7.38 -27.68
C ASN A 246 4.56 8.26 -28.04
N ALA A 247 3.82 8.80 -27.07
CA ALA A 247 2.72 9.73 -27.27
C ALA A 247 3.20 11.20 -27.28
N PRO A 248 2.45 12.12 -27.93
CA PRO A 248 2.80 13.54 -27.94
C PRO A 248 2.78 14.18 -26.55
N VAL A 249 3.73 15.09 -26.28
CA VAL A 249 3.86 15.80 -24.99
C VAL A 249 2.68 16.74 -24.69
N ASP A 250 1.90 17.12 -25.70
CA ASP A 250 0.76 18.03 -25.57
C ASP A 250 -0.23 17.57 -24.49
N ARG A 251 -0.59 18.49 -23.60
CA ARG A 251 -1.44 18.19 -22.44
C ARG A 251 -2.88 17.88 -22.83
N VAL A 252 -3.43 18.57 -23.83
CA VAL A 252 -4.82 18.35 -24.27
C VAL A 252 -4.90 16.99 -24.95
N GLU A 253 -3.93 16.66 -25.80
CA GLU A 253 -3.81 15.33 -26.41
C GLU A 253 -3.73 14.22 -25.35
N ALA A 254 -2.89 14.40 -24.32
CA ALA A 254 -2.80 13.44 -23.21
C ALA A 254 -4.16 13.23 -22.54
N MET A 255 -4.82 14.32 -22.14
CA MET A 255 -6.14 14.28 -21.52
C MET A 255 -7.17 13.55 -22.40
N GLU A 256 -7.17 13.78 -23.72
CA GLU A 256 -8.10 13.11 -24.64
C GLU A 256 -7.81 11.61 -24.78
N ARG A 257 -6.54 11.21 -24.89
CA ARG A 257 -6.16 9.78 -24.96
C ARG A 257 -6.52 9.04 -23.68
N TYR A 258 -6.22 9.62 -22.52
CA TYR A 258 -6.64 9.06 -21.24
C TYR A 258 -8.17 9.01 -21.10
N ALA A 259 -8.88 10.04 -21.55
CA ALA A 259 -10.33 10.03 -21.53
C ALA A 259 -10.94 8.98 -22.47
N LYS A 260 -10.31 8.70 -23.62
CA LYS A 260 -10.77 7.66 -24.56
C LYS A 260 -10.70 6.28 -23.91
N MET A 261 -9.56 5.91 -23.33
CA MET A 261 -9.43 4.63 -22.63
C MET A 261 -10.30 4.58 -21.36
N GLY A 262 -10.37 5.67 -20.57
CA GLY A 262 -11.26 5.74 -19.41
C GLY A 262 -12.72 5.45 -19.76
N ARG A 263 -13.25 6.04 -20.85
CA ARG A 263 -14.59 5.72 -21.36
C ARG A 263 -14.72 4.28 -21.85
N ALA A 264 -13.71 3.75 -22.55
CA ALA A 264 -13.70 2.38 -23.04
C ALA A 264 -13.79 1.36 -21.90
N LEU A 265 -13.01 1.54 -20.82
CA LEU A 265 -13.06 0.70 -19.61
C LEU A 265 -14.44 0.75 -18.95
N ARG A 266 -15.03 1.95 -18.82
CA ARG A 266 -16.36 2.14 -18.21
C ARG A 266 -17.50 1.55 -19.05
N ALA A 267 -17.30 1.37 -20.36
CA ALA A 267 -18.25 0.72 -21.25
C ALA A 267 -18.23 -0.81 -21.17
N THR A 268 -17.29 -1.39 -20.42
CA THR A 268 -17.22 -2.84 -20.16
C THR A 268 -18.18 -3.27 -19.06
N ASN A 269 -18.27 -4.58 -18.84
CA ASN A 269 -19.06 -5.20 -17.77
C ASN A 269 -18.26 -5.43 -16.47
N ARG A 270 -17.13 -4.74 -16.29
CA ARG A 270 -16.26 -4.90 -15.10
C ARG A 270 -15.95 -3.57 -14.43
N SER A 271 -15.68 -3.64 -13.13
CA SER A 271 -15.10 -2.55 -12.36
C SER A 271 -13.59 -2.55 -12.51
N ILE A 272 -13.10 -1.97 -13.60
CA ILE A 272 -11.67 -1.89 -13.89
C ILE A 272 -11.11 -0.58 -13.30
N VAL A 273 -10.18 -0.71 -12.36
CA VAL A 273 -9.37 0.39 -11.85
C VAL A 273 -8.52 0.96 -12.99
N TYR A 274 -8.43 2.28 -13.05
CA TYR A 274 -7.67 2.98 -14.09
C TYR A 274 -6.51 3.77 -13.48
N SER A 275 -5.29 3.31 -13.73
CA SER A 275 -4.04 3.89 -13.23
C SER A 275 -3.34 4.67 -14.33
N VAL A 276 -3.34 6.00 -14.22
CA VAL A 276 -2.77 6.95 -15.19
C VAL A 276 -1.26 7.04 -14.98
N CYS A 277 -0.45 6.78 -16.01
CA CYS A 277 1.01 6.77 -15.92
C CYS A 277 1.63 7.68 -17.00
N GLU A 278 1.68 8.98 -16.72
CA GLU A 278 2.33 9.98 -17.59
C GLU A 278 3.44 10.76 -16.85
N TRP A 279 3.92 10.18 -15.74
CA TRP A 279 5.06 10.63 -14.95
C TRP A 279 4.94 12.01 -14.27
N GLY A 280 3.72 12.52 -14.10
CA GLY A 280 3.44 13.80 -13.46
C GLY A 280 3.66 15.02 -14.36
N GLN A 281 4.10 14.86 -15.60
CA GLN A 281 4.63 15.96 -16.41
C GLN A 281 3.55 16.95 -16.85
N ARG A 282 2.28 16.52 -16.98
CA ARG A 282 1.17 17.42 -17.34
C ARG A 282 0.19 17.65 -16.19
N GLU A 283 0.68 17.56 -14.95
CA GLU A 283 -0.10 17.79 -13.72
C GLU A 283 -1.36 16.90 -13.63
N PRO A 284 -1.22 15.56 -13.70
CA PRO A 284 -2.36 14.64 -13.73
C PRO A 284 -3.26 14.76 -12.50
N TRP A 285 -2.74 15.21 -11.36
CA TRP A 285 -3.52 15.53 -10.17
C TRP A 285 -4.64 16.56 -10.41
N LYS A 286 -4.57 17.36 -11.48
CA LYS A 286 -5.62 18.32 -11.85
C LYS A 286 -6.69 17.77 -12.79
N TRP A 287 -6.47 16.62 -13.47
CA TRP A 287 -7.36 16.15 -14.54
C TRP A 287 -7.59 14.64 -14.60
N ALA A 288 -6.73 13.81 -14.00
CA ALA A 288 -6.80 12.35 -14.12
C ALA A 288 -8.12 11.78 -13.58
N LYS A 289 -8.61 12.29 -12.43
CA LYS A 289 -9.91 11.87 -11.88
C LYS A 289 -11.07 12.21 -12.82
N GLN A 290 -11.02 13.37 -13.46
CA GLN A 290 -12.06 13.88 -14.35
C GLN A 290 -12.18 13.04 -15.64
N VAL A 291 -11.10 12.38 -16.06
CA VAL A 291 -11.10 11.46 -17.21
C VAL A 291 -11.32 9.99 -16.81
N GLY A 292 -11.59 9.72 -15.53
CA GLY A 292 -11.92 8.39 -15.01
C GLY A 292 -10.75 7.65 -14.34
N GLY A 293 -9.61 8.30 -14.14
CA GLY A 293 -8.47 7.77 -13.38
C GLY A 293 -8.78 7.65 -11.89
N HIS A 294 -8.28 6.59 -11.26
CA HIS A 294 -8.46 6.31 -9.82
C HIS A 294 -7.15 6.50 -9.05
N LEU A 295 -6.03 6.46 -9.75
CA LEU A 295 -4.70 6.85 -9.27
C LEU A 295 -3.90 7.39 -10.45
N TRP A 296 -2.92 8.26 -10.17
CA TRP A 296 -2.09 8.89 -11.19
C TRP A 296 -0.65 9.10 -10.72
N ARG A 297 0.31 8.69 -11.55
CA ARG A 297 1.74 8.89 -11.29
C ARG A 297 2.06 10.38 -11.19
N VAL A 298 2.78 10.77 -10.13
CA VAL A 298 3.17 12.17 -9.89
C VAL A 298 4.61 12.49 -10.28
N SER A 299 5.42 11.48 -10.55
CA SER A 299 6.85 11.61 -10.87
C SER A 299 7.27 10.64 -11.98
N GLY A 300 8.48 10.82 -12.50
CA GLY A 300 9.22 9.75 -13.19
C GLY A 300 9.47 8.54 -12.28
N ASP A 301 10.00 7.48 -12.86
CA ASP A 301 10.07 6.16 -12.22
C ASP A 301 10.97 6.16 -10.98
N ILE A 302 10.54 5.47 -9.93
CA ILE A 302 11.34 5.27 -8.72
C ILE A 302 12.48 4.29 -8.96
N GLY A 303 13.64 4.57 -8.38
CA GLY A 303 14.75 3.63 -8.25
C GLY A 303 14.86 3.10 -6.84
N ASP A 304 15.54 1.96 -6.68
CA ASP A 304 15.91 1.44 -5.37
C ASP A 304 17.14 2.17 -4.83
N ILE A 305 16.92 3.46 -4.53
CA ILE A 305 17.94 4.42 -4.10
C ILE A 305 17.31 5.51 -3.24
N TRP A 306 18.06 5.96 -2.22
CA TRP A 306 17.55 6.95 -1.28
C TRP A 306 17.38 8.35 -1.89
N TYR A 307 18.38 8.79 -2.67
CA TYR A 307 18.40 10.09 -3.32
C TYR A 307 18.99 9.99 -4.72
N ARG A 308 18.22 10.43 -5.71
CA ARG A 308 18.64 10.60 -7.10
C ARG A 308 17.68 11.58 -7.77
N ASP A 309 18.20 12.71 -8.24
CA ASP A 309 17.39 13.73 -8.92
C ASP A 309 17.20 13.38 -10.40
N GLY A 310 16.24 12.50 -10.68
CA GLY A 310 15.90 12.03 -12.02
C GLY A 310 15.53 13.15 -12.99
N ASN A 311 14.94 14.25 -12.51
CA ASN A 311 14.64 15.42 -13.35
C ASN A 311 15.89 16.12 -13.87
N ARG A 312 17.00 16.05 -13.13
CA ARG A 312 18.26 16.69 -13.50
C ARG A 312 19.13 15.81 -14.39
N VAL A 313 19.22 14.52 -14.10
CA VAL A 313 20.16 13.60 -14.77
C VAL A 313 19.50 12.64 -15.76
N GLY A 314 18.16 12.62 -15.82
CA GLY A 314 17.39 11.61 -16.55
C GLY A 314 17.37 10.26 -15.82
N GLY A 315 16.39 9.40 -16.11
CA GLY A 315 16.26 8.07 -15.49
C GLY A 315 15.54 8.10 -14.13
N LEU A 316 15.94 7.21 -13.22
CA LEU A 316 15.20 6.92 -11.98
C LEU A 316 15.26 8.05 -10.92
N HIS A 317 14.22 8.13 -10.09
CA HIS A 317 14.11 9.05 -8.96
C HIS A 317 14.36 8.32 -7.63
N GLY A 318 15.10 8.95 -6.73
CA GLY A 318 15.24 8.44 -5.36
C GLY A 318 14.00 8.69 -4.50
N ILE A 319 13.86 7.91 -3.42
CA ILE A 319 12.75 8.03 -2.45
C ILE A 319 12.57 9.48 -1.97
N LEU A 320 13.66 10.15 -1.54
CA LEU A 320 13.58 11.54 -1.07
C LEU A 320 13.09 12.52 -2.15
N ASN A 321 13.44 12.28 -3.41
CA ASN A 321 13.07 13.17 -4.52
C ASN A 321 11.59 13.07 -4.82
N ILE A 322 11.01 11.87 -4.76
CA ILE A 322 9.57 11.67 -4.95
C ILE A 322 8.78 12.28 -3.78
N LEU A 323 9.29 12.20 -2.55
CA LEU A 323 8.67 12.90 -1.40
C LEU A 323 8.57 14.42 -1.63
N GLU A 324 9.58 15.05 -2.24
CA GLU A 324 9.51 16.48 -2.57
C GLU A 324 8.41 16.79 -3.59
N ILE A 325 8.24 15.91 -4.58
CA ILE A 325 7.24 16.07 -5.64
C ILE A 325 5.82 15.88 -5.08
N ASN A 326 5.62 14.89 -4.21
CA ASN A 326 4.29 14.53 -3.72
C ASN A 326 3.83 15.38 -2.52
N ALA A 327 4.75 15.95 -1.73
CA ALA A 327 4.43 16.75 -0.55
C ALA A 327 3.39 17.88 -0.78
N PRO A 328 3.47 18.70 -1.86
CA PRO A 328 2.50 19.78 -2.09
C PRO A 328 1.17 19.30 -2.73
N LEU A 329 0.97 18.00 -2.95
CA LEU A 329 -0.15 17.48 -3.74
C LEU A 329 -1.31 16.91 -2.90
N SER A 330 -1.26 17.06 -1.57
CA SER A 330 -2.24 16.45 -0.64
C SER A 330 -3.69 16.83 -0.94
N GLU A 331 -3.95 18.04 -1.42
CA GLU A 331 -5.30 18.54 -1.74
C GLU A 331 -5.99 17.80 -2.89
N TYR A 332 -5.23 17.13 -3.75
CA TYR A 332 -5.75 16.42 -4.92
C TYR A 332 -6.10 14.97 -4.63
N ALA A 333 -5.62 14.41 -3.52
CA ALA A 333 -5.84 13.03 -3.14
C ALA A 333 -7.07 12.84 -2.24
N GLY A 334 -7.74 11.71 -2.40
CA GLY A 334 -8.87 11.30 -1.58
C GLY A 334 -9.49 10.00 -2.06
N PRO A 335 -10.56 9.53 -1.43
CA PRO A 335 -11.30 8.35 -1.89
C PRO A 335 -11.59 8.41 -3.41
N SER A 336 -11.27 7.31 -4.09
CA SER A 336 -11.37 7.15 -5.56
C SER A 336 -10.44 8.04 -6.40
N GLY A 337 -9.37 8.58 -5.84
CA GLY A 337 -8.40 9.39 -6.59
C GLY A 337 -7.12 9.63 -5.81
N TRP A 338 -6.07 8.89 -6.11
CA TRP A 338 -4.84 8.87 -5.32
C TRP A 338 -3.64 9.39 -6.13
N ASN A 339 -2.82 10.24 -5.51
CA ASN A 339 -1.48 10.48 -6.02
C ASN A 339 -0.68 9.17 -5.92
N ASP A 340 -0.03 8.78 -7.02
CA ASP A 340 0.81 7.60 -7.09
C ASP A 340 2.30 8.02 -7.13
N PRO A 341 3.01 7.96 -5.99
CA PRO A 341 4.46 8.17 -5.93
C PRO A 341 5.27 6.93 -6.36
N ASP A 342 4.68 6.07 -7.19
CA ASP A 342 5.27 4.86 -7.74
C ASP A 342 5.49 3.74 -6.71
N MET A 343 5.91 2.58 -7.23
CA MET A 343 6.02 1.30 -6.52
C MET A 343 6.89 1.36 -5.26
N LEU A 344 6.58 0.50 -4.29
CA LEU A 344 7.45 0.25 -3.15
C LEU A 344 8.70 -0.53 -3.58
N VAL A 345 9.88 -0.06 -3.17
CA VAL A 345 11.18 -0.71 -3.42
C VAL A 345 11.69 -1.48 -2.20
N VAL A 346 10.83 -1.64 -1.18
CA VAL A 346 11.15 -2.27 0.11
C VAL A 346 11.70 -3.69 -0.10
N GLY A 347 12.95 -3.91 0.30
CA GLY A 347 13.61 -5.21 0.23
C GLY A 347 13.99 -5.67 -1.18
N ILE A 348 14.10 -4.75 -2.14
CA ILE A 348 14.76 -5.06 -3.43
C ILE A 348 16.27 -5.24 -3.21
N ASP A 349 16.89 -4.47 -2.31
CA ASP A 349 18.30 -4.56 -1.94
C ASP A 349 19.26 -4.49 -3.16
N GLY A 350 18.92 -3.67 -4.16
CA GLY A 350 19.64 -3.54 -5.43
C GLY A 350 19.50 -4.75 -6.38
N LYS A 351 18.75 -5.80 -5.99
CA LYS A 351 18.58 -7.05 -6.75
C LYS A 351 17.37 -6.97 -7.67
N SER A 352 17.54 -6.28 -8.79
CA SER A 352 16.48 -6.06 -9.77
C SER A 352 16.94 -6.38 -11.19
N MET A 353 16.04 -6.98 -12.00
CA MET A 353 16.26 -7.20 -13.43
C MET A 353 15.83 -6.00 -14.30
N SER A 354 15.19 -4.98 -13.73
CA SER A 354 14.62 -3.85 -14.48
C SER A 354 15.14 -2.49 -14.05
N ILE A 355 15.44 -2.27 -12.77
CA ILE A 355 15.92 -0.99 -12.22
C ILE A 355 17.29 -1.09 -11.55
N GLY A 356 17.85 -2.31 -11.46
CA GLY A 356 19.12 -2.58 -10.78
C GLY A 356 20.35 -1.94 -11.42
N TYR A 357 20.27 -1.53 -12.68
CA TYR A 357 21.38 -0.88 -13.39
C TYR A 357 21.64 0.56 -12.92
N GLU A 358 20.69 1.17 -12.22
CA GLU A 358 20.75 2.54 -11.67
C GLU A 358 20.42 2.61 -10.16
N SER A 359 20.42 1.46 -9.48
CA SER A 359 20.00 1.34 -8.08
C SER A 359 21.04 0.60 -7.23
N GLU A 360 21.44 1.17 -6.10
CA GLU A 360 22.43 0.59 -5.17
C GLU A 360 21.79 -0.21 -4.01
N GLY A 361 20.48 -0.07 -3.79
CA GLY A 361 19.79 -0.57 -2.62
C GLY A 361 19.69 0.47 -1.49
N CYS A 362 18.78 0.26 -0.55
CA CYS A 362 18.64 1.11 0.63
C CYS A 362 18.91 0.32 1.91
N THR A 363 19.15 1.04 3.01
CA THR A 363 19.21 0.43 4.33
C THR A 363 17.80 0.02 4.81
N GLN A 364 17.75 -0.94 5.75
CA GLN A 364 16.49 -1.34 6.40
C GLN A 364 15.71 -0.16 7.00
N GLU A 365 16.41 0.81 7.60
CA GLU A 365 15.79 1.99 8.20
C GLU A 365 15.20 2.91 7.12
N GLN A 366 15.89 3.09 5.99
CA GLN A 366 15.38 3.82 4.84
C GLN A 366 14.16 3.14 4.23
N TYR A 367 14.16 1.81 4.10
CA TYR A 367 12.98 1.06 3.65
C TYR A 367 11.80 1.16 4.61
N LYS A 368 12.03 1.17 5.93
CA LYS A 368 10.96 1.37 6.91
C LYS A 368 10.37 2.78 6.77
N SER A 369 11.22 3.80 6.60
CA SER A 369 10.77 5.18 6.40
C SER A 369 10.03 5.37 5.07
N HIS A 370 10.52 4.76 3.99
CA HIS A 370 9.84 4.67 2.70
C HIS A 370 8.41 4.15 2.86
N PHE A 371 8.26 2.95 3.42
CA PHE A 371 6.93 2.36 3.64
C PHE A 371 6.04 3.22 4.55
N SER A 372 6.60 3.76 5.63
CA SER A 372 5.87 4.60 6.59
C SER A 372 5.33 5.86 5.91
N LEU A 373 6.13 6.50 5.07
CA LEU A 373 5.73 7.73 4.38
C LEU A 373 4.72 7.45 3.25
N TRP A 374 4.83 6.33 2.53
CA TRP A 374 3.80 5.92 1.57
C TRP A 374 2.47 5.63 2.29
N CYS A 375 2.53 5.07 3.50
CA CYS A 375 1.34 4.90 4.32
C CYS A 375 0.72 6.24 4.73
N MET A 376 1.54 7.17 5.24
CA MET A 376 1.09 8.52 5.64
C MET A 376 0.50 9.30 4.46
N MET A 377 1.09 9.20 3.28
CA MET A 377 0.64 9.92 2.08
C MET A 377 -0.62 9.32 1.44
N ALA A 378 -1.21 8.26 2.02
CA ALA A 378 -2.31 7.52 1.40
C ALA A 378 -1.96 7.05 -0.03
N SER A 379 -0.71 6.66 -0.24
CA SER A 379 -0.21 6.18 -1.53
C SER A 379 -0.71 4.78 -1.83
N PRO A 380 -0.79 4.38 -3.12
CA PRO A 380 -0.75 2.97 -3.51
C PRO A 380 0.41 2.23 -2.81
N LEU A 381 0.12 1.06 -2.25
CA LEU A 381 1.13 0.17 -1.64
C LEU A 381 1.37 -1.02 -2.56
N LEU A 382 1.92 -0.74 -3.75
CA LEU A 382 2.26 -1.75 -4.75
C LEU A 382 3.71 -2.19 -4.57
N SER A 383 3.93 -3.38 -4.00
CA SER A 383 5.28 -3.91 -3.82
C SER A 383 5.94 -4.23 -5.16
N GLY A 384 7.21 -3.83 -5.32
CA GLY A 384 8.01 -4.11 -6.50
C GLY A 384 9.07 -5.20 -6.31
N ASN A 385 9.19 -5.78 -5.11
CA ASN A 385 10.17 -6.84 -4.79
C ASN A 385 9.68 -8.25 -5.16
N ASP A 386 10.53 -9.26 -5.00
CA ASP A 386 10.13 -10.68 -5.11
C ASP A 386 9.46 -11.14 -3.80
N VAL A 387 8.12 -11.10 -3.76
CA VAL A 387 7.36 -11.47 -2.55
C VAL A 387 7.43 -12.96 -2.18
N ARG A 388 8.01 -13.80 -3.05
CA ARG A 388 8.13 -15.25 -2.85
C ARG A 388 9.26 -15.63 -1.90
N ASN A 389 10.24 -14.76 -1.69
CA ASN A 389 11.48 -15.07 -0.96
C ASN A 389 11.95 -13.93 -0.05
N MET A 390 11.02 -13.13 0.47
CA MET A 390 11.32 -12.06 1.42
C MET A 390 11.90 -12.59 2.73
N ASN A 391 12.86 -11.85 3.29
CA ASN A 391 13.36 -12.10 4.64
C ASN A 391 12.41 -11.49 5.70
N ASP A 392 12.63 -11.88 6.97
CA ASP A 392 11.81 -11.42 8.10
C ASP A 392 11.82 -9.89 8.28
N SER A 393 12.94 -9.22 7.96
CA SER A 393 13.06 -7.77 8.08
C SER A 393 12.19 -7.03 7.07
N THR A 394 12.12 -7.53 5.83
CA THR A 394 11.22 -7.03 4.78
C THR A 394 9.76 -7.28 5.14
N LEU A 395 9.43 -8.51 5.56
CA LEU A 395 8.07 -8.87 6.00
C LEU A 395 7.62 -8.00 7.18
N LYS A 396 8.51 -7.72 8.14
CA LYS A 396 8.21 -6.85 9.28
C LYS A 396 7.84 -5.42 8.86
N ILE A 397 8.38 -4.92 7.75
CA ILE A 397 7.97 -3.62 7.20
C ILE A 397 6.61 -3.75 6.51
N LEU A 398 6.50 -4.66 5.54
CA LEU A 398 5.33 -4.76 4.66
C LEU A 398 4.09 -5.33 5.37
N LEU A 399 4.23 -5.92 6.55
CA LEU A 399 3.12 -6.44 7.35
C LEU A 399 2.88 -5.63 8.62
N ASP A 400 3.35 -4.39 8.70
CA ASP A 400 3.08 -3.49 9.83
C ASP A 400 1.59 -3.10 9.84
N PRO A 401 0.77 -3.65 10.76
CA PRO A 401 -0.69 -3.51 10.70
C PRO A 401 -1.14 -2.08 10.98
N ASP A 402 -0.40 -1.33 11.80
CA ASP A 402 -0.79 0.02 12.20
C ASP A 402 -0.49 1.02 11.10
N LEU A 403 0.65 0.90 10.41
CA LEU A 403 0.95 1.72 9.24
C LEU A 403 -0.05 1.46 8.11
N ILE A 404 -0.40 0.21 7.85
CA ILE A 404 -1.41 -0.16 6.86
C ILE A 404 -2.78 0.41 7.26
N ALA A 405 -3.15 0.36 8.54
CA ALA A 405 -4.39 0.96 9.01
C ALA A 405 -4.42 2.49 8.79
N ILE A 406 -3.29 3.18 8.97
CA ILE A 406 -3.17 4.62 8.65
C ILE A 406 -3.37 4.88 7.15
N ASN A 407 -2.76 4.06 6.29
CA ASN A 407 -2.90 4.17 4.83
C ASN A 407 -4.36 3.95 4.39
N GLN A 408 -5.00 2.92 4.95
CA GLN A 408 -6.36 2.48 4.63
C GLN A 408 -7.46 3.21 5.43
N ASP A 409 -7.11 4.27 6.17
CA ASP A 409 -8.08 5.06 6.91
C ASP A 409 -9.13 5.66 5.97
N VAL A 410 -10.41 5.50 6.33
CA VAL A 410 -11.55 5.76 5.45
C VAL A 410 -11.76 7.24 5.11
N LEU A 411 -11.12 8.17 5.85
CA LEU A 411 -11.14 9.59 5.50
C LEU A 411 -10.29 9.85 4.24
N GLY A 412 -9.32 8.99 3.95
CA GLY A 412 -8.53 9.03 2.72
C GLY A 412 -7.69 10.29 2.56
N ARG A 413 -7.32 10.99 3.64
CA ARG A 413 -6.42 12.16 3.55
C ARG A 413 -5.00 11.71 3.26
N GLN A 414 -4.37 12.26 2.23
CA GLN A 414 -2.91 12.27 2.11
C GLN A 414 -2.34 13.18 3.21
N ALA A 415 -1.29 12.73 3.90
CA ALA A 415 -0.62 13.55 4.90
C ALA A 415 -0.06 14.84 4.29
N GLU A 416 -0.18 15.93 5.03
CA GLU A 416 0.49 17.19 4.74
C GLU A 416 1.89 17.17 5.36
N ARG A 417 2.91 17.59 4.60
CA ARG A 417 4.23 17.88 5.18
C ARG A 417 4.21 19.25 5.85
N SER A 418 3.67 19.29 7.06
CA SER A 418 3.49 20.54 7.82
C SER A 418 4.80 21.26 8.14
N ILE A 419 5.89 20.51 8.34
CA ILE A 419 7.23 21.08 8.53
C ILE A 419 8.23 20.34 7.65
N ARG A 420 9.01 21.08 6.86
CA ARG A 420 10.23 20.62 6.21
C ARG A 420 11.40 21.47 6.71
N SER A 421 12.09 20.97 7.73
CA SER A 421 13.28 21.64 8.27
C SER A 421 14.52 21.33 7.43
N ASP A 422 15.69 21.74 7.91
CA ASP A 422 16.97 21.40 7.27
C ASP A 422 17.32 19.91 7.38
N HIS A 423 16.81 19.21 8.40
CA HIS A 423 17.25 17.85 8.74
C HIS A 423 16.12 16.83 8.85
N TYR A 424 14.91 17.27 9.18
CA TYR A 424 13.77 16.39 9.40
C TYR A 424 12.47 16.98 8.86
N ASP A 425 11.51 16.10 8.60
CA ASP A 425 10.15 16.45 8.24
C ASP A 425 9.18 16.07 9.37
N ILE A 426 8.09 16.83 9.50
CA ILE A 426 6.91 16.45 10.27
C ILE A 426 5.73 16.38 9.30
N TRP A 427 5.16 15.19 9.20
CA TRP A 427 3.98 14.92 8.37
C TRP A 427 2.76 14.64 9.25
N VAL A 428 1.60 15.14 8.85
CA VAL A 428 0.37 15.05 9.64
C VAL A 428 -0.76 14.55 8.77
N LYS A 429 -1.45 13.49 9.22
CA LYS A 429 -2.61 12.89 8.56
C LYS A 429 -3.81 12.89 9.52
N PRO A 430 -4.86 13.67 9.27
CA PRO A 430 -6.12 13.50 9.97
C PRO A 430 -6.71 12.11 9.70
N LEU A 431 -7.28 11.48 10.73
CA LEU A 431 -7.92 10.16 10.67
C LEU A 431 -9.44 10.30 10.83
N ALA A 432 -10.19 9.29 10.39
CA ALA A 432 -11.65 9.32 10.39
C ALA A 432 -12.29 9.40 11.79
N ASP A 433 -11.56 9.01 12.83
CA ASP A 433 -12.02 8.98 14.23
C ASP A 433 -11.65 10.22 15.04
N GLY A 434 -11.30 11.32 14.36
CA GLY A 434 -10.96 12.61 14.96
C GLY A 434 -9.48 12.76 15.36
N ARG A 435 -8.70 11.66 15.36
CA ARG A 435 -7.28 11.68 15.72
C ARG A 435 -6.39 12.17 14.58
N LYS A 436 -5.10 12.38 14.89
CA LYS A 436 -4.06 12.73 13.90
C LYS A 436 -2.90 11.75 13.98
N ALA A 437 -2.56 11.10 12.86
CA ALA A 437 -1.27 10.45 12.74
C ALA A 437 -0.19 11.51 12.47
N VAL A 438 0.94 11.40 13.17
CA VAL A 438 2.09 12.31 13.03
C VAL A 438 3.34 11.48 12.81
N ALA A 439 4.05 11.74 11.71
CA ALA A 439 5.32 11.11 11.39
C ALA A 439 6.47 12.11 11.52
N CYS A 440 7.45 11.79 12.35
CA CYS A 440 8.72 12.52 12.47
C CYS A 440 9.79 11.76 11.70
N PHE A 441 10.31 12.37 10.64
CA PHE A 441 11.20 11.71 9.69
C PHE A 441 12.56 12.42 9.61
N ASN A 442 13.63 11.73 9.99
CA ASN A 442 14.99 12.21 9.81
C ASN A 442 15.46 11.94 8.39
N ARG A 443 15.83 12.99 7.64
CA ARG A 443 16.31 12.87 6.25
C ARG A 443 17.81 12.59 6.16
N THR A 444 18.53 12.84 7.24
CA THR A 444 20.00 12.90 7.28
C THR A 444 20.64 11.60 7.72
N SER A 445 21.94 11.50 7.47
CA SER A 445 22.80 10.38 7.89
C SER A 445 23.26 10.45 9.36
N SER A 446 22.85 11.49 10.11
CA SER A 446 23.20 11.67 11.53
C SER A 446 21.94 11.60 12.41
N PRO A 447 22.05 11.16 13.68
CA PRO A 447 20.91 11.17 14.59
C PRO A 447 20.33 12.57 14.81
N GLN A 448 19.00 12.67 14.90
CA GLN A 448 18.29 13.92 15.14
C GLN A 448 17.38 13.80 16.37
N THR A 449 17.06 14.92 16.99
CA THR A 449 16.03 15.01 18.05
C THR A 449 14.96 16.00 17.62
N VAL A 450 13.72 15.55 17.60
CA VAL A 450 12.54 16.38 17.36
C VAL A 450 11.79 16.51 18.68
N ILE A 451 11.44 17.73 19.07
CA ILE A 451 10.62 17.99 20.27
C ILE A 451 9.23 18.40 19.79
N LEU A 452 8.27 17.48 19.90
CA LEU A 452 6.87 17.78 19.61
C LEU A 452 6.24 18.44 20.83
N ASN A 453 5.54 19.54 20.63
CA ASN A 453 4.75 20.23 21.65
C ASN A 453 3.46 20.81 21.03
N GLU A 454 2.61 21.41 21.85
CA GLU A 454 1.33 22.00 21.41
C GLU A 454 1.46 23.08 20.33
N ASN A 455 2.65 23.68 20.18
CA ASN A 455 2.90 24.71 19.15
C ASN A 455 3.57 24.15 17.88
N THR A 456 3.90 22.85 17.85
CA THR A 456 4.56 22.26 16.67
C THR A 456 3.58 22.15 15.50
N ILE A 457 2.35 21.73 15.76
CA ILE A 457 1.26 21.57 14.78
C ILE A 457 -0.03 22.08 15.42
N ALA A 458 -0.84 22.81 14.64
CA ALA A 458 -2.14 23.27 15.09
C ALA A 458 -3.09 22.12 15.47
N ASP A 459 -3.83 22.32 16.56
CA ASP A 459 -4.85 21.40 17.08
C ASP A 459 -4.32 19.97 17.31
N LEU A 460 -3.09 19.83 17.79
CA LEU A 460 -2.52 18.53 18.13
C LEU A 460 -2.80 18.19 19.60
N SER A 461 -3.64 17.18 19.85
CA SER A 461 -4.03 16.79 21.21
C SER A 461 -3.03 15.81 21.85
N PHE A 462 -2.41 16.22 22.95
CA PHE A 462 -1.48 15.41 23.75
C PHE A 462 -2.17 14.57 24.84
N GLU A 463 -3.51 14.61 24.96
CA GLU A 463 -4.22 13.88 26.01
C GLU A 463 -4.02 12.36 25.93
N GLN A 464 -3.85 11.86 24.71
CA GLN A 464 -3.57 10.46 24.43
C GLN A 464 -2.63 10.35 23.22
N ILE A 465 -1.59 9.54 23.34
CA ILE A 465 -0.59 9.32 22.29
C ILE A 465 -0.33 7.81 22.17
N TYR A 466 -0.59 7.25 21.00
CA TYR A 466 -0.19 5.89 20.64
C TYR A 466 1.14 5.93 19.88
N CYS A 467 2.13 5.16 20.34
CA CYS A 467 3.44 5.05 19.70
C CYS A 467 3.53 3.75 18.89
N LEU A 468 3.63 3.84 17.56
CA LEU A 468 3.65 2.64 16.70
C LEU A 468 4.93 1.80 16.88
N ASP A 469 6.04 2.40 17.31
CA ASP A 469 7.30 1.67 17.51
C ASP A 469 7.24 0.65 18.66
N SER A 470 6.46 0.98 19.69
CA SER A 470 6.37 0.23 20.95
C SER A 470 4.99 -0.37 21.18
N HIS A 471 4.00 0.00 20.37
CA HIS A 471 2.59 -0.38 20.51
C HIS A 471 2.00 0.01 21.88
N LEU A 472 2.51 1.11 22.46
CA LEU A 472 2.09 1.61 23.76
C LEU A 472 1.23 2.87 23.60
N THR A 473 0.18 2.94 24.41
CA THR A 473 -0.63 4.15 24.55
C THR A 473 -0.28 4.87 25.85
N LYS A 474 0.12 6.13 25.75
CA LYS A 474 0.20 7.05 26.89
C LYS A 474 -1.12 7.81 26.98
N SER A 475 -1.78 7.77 28.13
CA SER A 475 -3.05 8.47 28.38
C SER A 475 -2.96 9.29 29.66
N GLY A 476 -3.63 10.45 29.70
CA GLY A 476 -3.74 11.25 30.92
C GLY A 476 -2.41 11.80 31.43
N SER A 477 -1.47 12.05 30.50
CA SER A 477 -0.18 12.66 30.81
C SER A 477 -0.34 14.17 30.97
N ASP A 478 0.17 14.74 32.06
CA ASP A 478 0.28 16.20 32.24
C ASP A 478 1.31 16.82 31.27
N SER A 479 2.19 15.99 30.69
CA SER A 479 3.21 16.45 29.74
C SER A 479 2.59 16.87 28.41
N LYS A 480 2.89 18.11 28.01
CA LYS A 480 2.56 18.71 26.71
C LYS A 480 3.72 18.67 25.71
N GLU A 481 4.67 17.77 25.97
CA GLU A 481 5.88 17.61 25.17
C GLU A 481 6.19 16.13 24.94
N LEU A 482 6.65 15.80 23.73
CA LEU A 482 7.17 14.48 23.37
C LEU A 482 8.53 14.63 22.70
N ILE A 483 9.58 14.16 23.36
CA ILE A 483 10.93 14.08 22.81
C ILE A 483 11.03 12.85 21.91
N VAL A 484 11.29 13.07 20.62
CA VAL A 484 11.43 12.04 19.61
C VAL A 484 12.90 11.98 19.16
N LYS A 485 13.61 10.94 19.58
CA LYS A 485 14.97 10.64 19.11
C LYS A 485 14.90 9.79 17.86
N LEU A 486 15.56 10.22 16.78
CA LEU A 486 15.58 9.56 15.49
C LEU A 486 17.01 9.14 15.15
N ALA A 487 17.20 7.86 14.86
CA ALA A 487 18.42 7.37 14.21
C ALA A 487 18.55 7.96 12.78
N PRO A 488 19.72 7.83 12.11
CA PRO A 488 19.86 8.19 10.70
C PRO A 488 18.72 7.58 9.87
N TYR A 489 18.09 8.40 9.02
CA TYR A 489 16.99 8.01 8.14
C TYR A 489 15.68 7.53 8.79
N GLN A 490 15.61 7.49 10.13
CA GLN A 490 14.47 6.91 10.84
C GLN A 490 13.22 7.79 10.75
N CYS A 491 12.09 7.13 10.52
CA CYS A 491 10.75 7.68 10.63
C CYS A 491 10.03 7.03 11.82
N LYS A 492 9.60 7.83 12.79
CA LYS A 492 8.72 7.37 13.87
C LYS A 492 7.33 7.95 13.70
N VAL A 493 6.31 7.10 13.85
CA VAL A 493 4.91 7.46 13.66
C VAL A 493 4.16 7.32 14.99
N TYR A 494 3.28 8.27 15.24
CA TYR A 494 2.43 8.35 16.43
C TYR A 494 1.00 8.66 16.02
N ILE A 495 0.03 8.31 16.87
CA ILE A 495 -1.35 8.77 16.72
C ILE A 495 -1.73 9.59 17.96
N PHE A 496 -2.10 10.85 17.74
CA PHE A 496 -2.45 11.83 18.75
C PHE A 496 -3.96 12.02 18.86
N GLY A 497 -4.46 12.14 20.09
CA GLY A 497 -5.87 12.38 20.41
C GLY A 497 -6.62 11.14 20.86
N LYS A 498 -7.81 11.38 21.44
CA LYS A 498 -8.81 10.34 21.72
C LYS A 498 -9.71 10.16 20.50
N THR A 499 -10.30 8.99 20.37
CA THR A 499 -11.37 8.73 19.40
C THR A 499 -12.62 9.53 19.77
N ASP A 500 -13.36 10.00 18.77
CA ASP A 500 -14.65 10.71 18.91
C ASP A 500 -15.74 9.91 19.66
#